data_AF-A0A9D7MX62-F1
#
_entry.id   AF-A0A9D7MX62-F1
#
_cell.length_a   1.000
_cell.length_b   1.000
_cell.length_c   1.000
_cell.angle_alpha   90.00
_cell.angle_beta   90.00
_cell.angle_gamma   90.00
#
_symmetry.space_group_name_H-M   'P 1'
#
loop_
_entity.id
_entity.type
_entity.pdbx_description
1 polymer ?
#
loop_
_entity_poly.entity_id
_entity_poly.type
_entity_poly.pdbx_seq_one_letter_code
_entity_poly.pdbx_strand_id
1 'polypeptide(L)'
;MNKKPKLVIDTNILVAATRNRQGPSFALMQIIRSGQVKMGCSPALFLEYEDVLKRASHLAASGLLASDIDAILNELAGIIEPVTTHYQWRPQLRDPADEMVLEAAANAQAHAIVTYNLRDFGPARLFGIPVLNPEQTFQHFRLTVTRSTEP
;
A
#
# COMPACT_ATOMS: atom_id res chain seq x y z
N MET A 1 12.50 22.27 0.58
CA MET A 1 11.46 21.37 1.14
C MET A 1 11.84 19.94 0.79
N ASN A 2 12.12 19.07 1.77
CA ASN A 2 12.29 17.64 1.47
C ASN A 2 10.96 17.08 1.00
N LYS A 3 10.93 16.53 -0.22
CA LYS A 3 9.73 15.92 -0.80
C LYS A 3 9.41 14.65 -0.01
N LYS A 4 8.19 14.55 0.53
CA LYS A 4 7.71 13.35 1.23
C LYS A 4 7.78 12.13 0.31
N PRO A 5 8.19 10.95 0.79
CA PRO A 5 8.16 9.74 -0.02
C PRO A 5 6.75 9.47 -0.54
N LYS A 6 6.60 9.12 -1.81
CA LYS A 6 5.35 8.65 -2.39
C LYS A 6 5.48 7.16 -2.63
N LEU A 7 4.61 6.37 -2.03
CA LEU A 7 4.62 4.92 -2.12
C LEU A 7 3.33 4.42 -2.76
N VAL A 8 3.41 3.30 -3.46
CA VAL A 8 2.24 2.47 -3.77
C VAL A 8 2.30 1.23 -2.90
N ILE A 9 1.19 0.91 -2.26
CA ILE A 9 1.10 -0.16 -1.28
C ILE A 9 0.42 -1.34 -1.94
N ASP A 10 0.98 -2.53 -1.82
CA ASP A 10 0.33 -3.75 -2.27
C ASP A 10 -0.75 -4.17 -1.25
N THR A 11 -1.81 -4.81 -1.72
CA THR A 11 -2.93 -5.31 -0.94
C THR A 11 -2.48 -6.20 0.22
N ASN A 12 -1.41 -7.00 0.05
CA ASN A 12 -0.90 -7.87 1.11
C ASN A 12 -0.39 -7.08 2.36
N ILE A 13 0.01 -5.82 2.19
CA ILE A 13 0.43 -4.94 3.29
C ILE A 13 -0.79 -4.49 4.09
N LEU A 14 -1.90 -4.12 3.43
CA LEU A 14 -3.15 -3.77 4.12
C LEU A 14 -3.74 -4.97 4.85
N VAL A 15 -3.68 -6.17 4.24
CA VAL A 15 -4.07 -7.42 4.91
C VAL A 15 -3.23 -7.65 6.18
N ALA A 16 -1.91 -7.47 6.10
CA ALA A 16 -1.06 -7.64 7.28
C ALA A 16 -1.30 -6.57 8.35
N ALA A 17 -1.56 -5.32 7.95
CA ALA A 17 -1.85 -4.22 8.86
C ALA A 17 -3.16 -4.42 9.64
N THR A 18 -4.21 -4.95 8.99
CA THR A 18 -5.49 -5.25 9.66
C THR A 18 -5.38 -6.43 10.63
N ARG A 19 -4.48 -7.38 10.38
CA ARG A 19 -4.30 -8.58 11.21
C ARG A 19 -3.36 -8.39 12.40
N ASN A 20 -2.41 -7.45 12.33
CA ASN A 20 -1.44 -7.24 13.41
C ASN A 20 -1.14 -5.75 13.63
N ARG A 21 -1.77 -5.19 14.67
CA ARG A 21 -1.60 -3.78 15.09
C ARG A 21 -0.22 -3.44 15.65
N GLN A 22 0.60 -4.44 15.98
CA GLN A 22 1.98 -4.23 16.42
C GLN A 22 2.99 -4.49 15.31
N GLY A 23 2.50 -4.91 14.12
CA GLY A 23 3.34 -5.27 12.98
C GLY A 23 3.85 -4.06 12.20
N PRO A 24 4.87 -4.27 11.36
CA PRO A 24 5.51 -3.21 10.59
C PRO A 24 4.58 -2.65 9.50
N SER A 25 3.67 -3.45 8.96
CA SER A 25 2.63 -2.98 8.03
C SER A 25 1.66 -1.99 8.70
N PHE A 26 1.21 -2.27 9.93
CA PHE A 26 0.37 -1.33 10.68
C PHE A 26 1.13 -0.04 10.98
N ALA A 27 2.38 -0.15 11.42
CA ALA A 27 3.24 1.01 11.65
C ALA A 27 3.41 1.87 10.38
N LEU A 28 3.58 1.25 9.20
CA LEU A 28 3.66 1.96 7.93
C LEU A 28 2.36 2.73 7.64
N MET A 29 1.19 2.11 7.88
CA MET A 29 -0.10 2.79 7.72
C MET A 29 -0.27 3.98 8.67
N GLN A 30 0.27 3.92 9.90
CA GLN A 30 0.29 5.06 10.81
C GLN A 30 1.15 6.22 10.29
N ILE A 31 2.29 5.92 9.68
CA ILE A 31 3.15 6.93 9.05
C ILE A 31 2.48 7.57 7.83
N ILE A 32 1.78 6.80 7.01
CA ILE A 32 0.96 7.30 5.90
C ILE A 32 -0.15 8.21 6.44
N ARG A 33 -0.87 7.75 7.47
CA ARG A 33 -1.93 8.52 8.12
C ARG A 33 -1.45 9.85 8.71
N SER A 34 -0.28 9.87 9.35
CA SER A 34 0.32 11.11 9.86
C SER A 34 0.86 12.04 8.76
N GLY A 35 0.75 11.63 7.48
CA GLY A 35 1.17 12.38 6.33
C GLY A 35 2.69 12.50 6.19
N GLN A 36 3.49 11.70 6.89
CA GLN A 36 4.95 11.65 6.70
C GLN A 36 5.31 11.01 5.35
N VAL A 37 4.45 10.11 4.88
CA VAL A 37 4.53 9.42 3.59
C VAL A 37 3.23 9.66 2.84
N LYS A 38 3.33 9.87 1.52
CA LYS A 38 2.20 9.94 0.59
C LYS A 38 1.91 8.55 0.04
N MET A 39 0.63 8.18 -0.06
CA MET A 39 0.21 6.93 -0.69
C MET A 39 -0.48 7.23 -2.01
N GLY A 40 0.07 6.74 -3.12
CA GLY A 40 -0.59 6.76 -4.43
C GLY A 40 -1.50 5.54 -4.58
N CYS A 41 -2.71 5.74 -5.12
CA CYS A 41 -3.60 4.63 -5.45
C CYS A 41 -4.44 4.95 -6.69
N SER A 42 -4.61 3.97 -7.58
CA SER A 42 -5.58 4.06 -8.68
C SER A 42 -6.96 3.57 -8.21
N PRO A 43 -8.06 3.93 -8.89
CA PRO A 43 -9.38 3.40 -8.55
C PRO A 43 -9.46 1.88 -8.60
N ALA A 44 -8.81 1.24 -9.59
CA ALA A 44 -8.78 -0.22 -9.71
C ALA A 44 -8.09 -0.89 -8.51
N LEU A 45 -6.95 -0.34 -8.09
CA LEU A 45 -6.22 -0.86 -6.92
C LEU A 45 -7.01 -0.64 -5.61
N PHE A 46 -7.75 0.46 -5.50
CA PHE A 46 -8.60 0.71 -4.34
C PHE A 46 -9.75 -0.30 -4.24
N LEU A 47 -10.38 -0.65 -5.37
CA LEU A 47 -11.42 -1.68 -5.42
C LEU A 47 -10.85 -3.06 -5.07
N GLU A 48 -9.64 -3.38 -5.52
CA GLU A 48 -8.94 -4.62 -5.11
C GLU A 48 -8.75 -4.68 -3.58
N TYR A 49 -8.39 -3.56 -2.94
CA TYR A 49 -8.30 -3.53 -1.48
C TYR A 49 -9.62 -3.88 -0.81
N GLU A 50 -10.72 -3.30 -1.29
CA GLU A 50 -12.06 -3.60 -0.79
C GLU A 50 -12.41 -5.07 -0.94
N ASP A 51 -12.24 -5.60 -2.16
CA ASP A 51 -12.56 -6.98 -2.50
C ASP A 51 -11.73 -7.98 -1.69
N VAL A 52 -10.44 -7.72 -1.48
CA VAL A 52 -9.56 -8.61 -0.71
C VAL A 52 -9.82 -8.51 0.79
N LEU A 53 -9.86 -7.30 1.35
CA LEU A 53 -10.00 -7.12 2.80
C LEU A 53 -11.33 -7.64 3.33
N LYS A 54 -12.39 -7.63 2.50
CA LYS A 54 -13.72 -8.14 2.85
C LYS A 54 -13.90 -9.66 2.63
N ARG A 55 -12.92 -10.40 2.11
CA ARG A 55 -13.06 -11.86 1.99
C ARG A 55 -13.20 -12.48 3.38
N ALA A 56 -14.04 -13.51 3.50
CA ALA A 56 -14.33 -14.19 4.77
C ALA A 56 -13.07 -14.65 5.52
N SER A 57 -12.04 -15.12 4.81
CA SER A 57 -10.76 -15.53 5.40
C SER A 57 -9.94 -14.38 5.99
N HIS A 58 -10.06 -13.16 5.43
CA HIS A 58 -9.38 -11.98 5.95
C HIS A 58 -10.14 -11.41 7.15
N LEU A 59 -11.47 -11.32 7.08
CA LEU A 59 -12.33 -10.91 8.20
C LEU A 59 -12.18 -11.83 9.41
N ALA A 60 -12.24 -13.15 9.20
CA ALA A 60 -12.08 -14.13 10.28
C ALA A 60 -10.70 -14.05 10.95
N ALA A 61 -9.65 -13.80 10.16
CA ALA A 61 -8.28 -13.73 10.68
C ALA A 61 -7.95 -12.38 11.37
N SER A 62 -8.59 -11.28 10.96
CA SER A 62 -8.42 -9.97 11.60
C SER A 62 -9.35 -9.77 12.79
N GLY A 63 -10.46 -10.52 12.86
CA GLY A 63 -11.53 -10.31 13.84
C GLY A 63 -12.38 -9.07 13.56
N LEU A 64 -12.26 -8.49 12.36
CA LEU A 64 -13.00 -7.29 11.93
C LEU A 64 -14.28 -7.66 11.19
N LEU A 65 -15.26 -6.78 11.26
CA LEU A 65 -16.45 -6.82 10.42
C LEU A 65 -16.20 -6.14 9.08
N ALA A 66 -17.01 -6.44 8.08
CA ALA A 66 -16.95 -5.75 6.78
C ALA A 66 -17.15 -4.23 6.93
N SER A 67 -17.98 -3.80 7.88
CA SER A 67 -18.19 -2.37 8.21
C SER A 67 -16.96 -1.71 8.82
N ASP A 68 -16.11 -2.46 9.53
CA ASP A 68 -14.85 -1.92 10.04
C ASP A 68 -13.86 -1.71 8.90
N ILE A 69 -13.85 -2.61 7.91
CA ILE A 69 -13.08 -2.44 6.67
C ILE A 69 -13.58 -1.21 5.90
N ASP A 70 -14.90 -1.01 5.81
CA ASP A 70 -15.47 0.21 5.20
C ASP A 70 -14.97 1.49 5.88
N ALA A 71 -14.96 1.51 7.21
CA ALA A 71 -14.46 2.65 7.97
C ALA A 71 -12.97 2.91 7.69
N ILE A 72 -12.15 1.86 7.66
CA ILE A 72 -10.71 1.95 7.34
C ILE A 72 -10.49 2.47 5.92
N LEU A 73 -11.22 1.94 4.94
CA LEU A 73 -11.09 2.34 3.54
C LEU A 73 -11.57 3.78 3.31
N ASN A 74 -12.63 4.21 3.99
CA ASN A 74 -13.10 5.60 3.95
C ASN A 74 -12.05 6.58 4.52
N GLU A 75 -11.43 6.25 5.66
CA GLU A 75 -10.31 7.04 6.21
C GLU A 75 -9.14 7.08 5.22
N LEU A 76 -8.80 5.93 4.64
CA LEU A 76 -7.71 5.80 3.69
C LEU A 76 -7.96 6.60 2.40
N ALA A 77 -9.20 6.61 1.89
CA ALA A 77 -9.60 7.41 0.73
C ALA A 77 -9.41 8.91 0.94
N GLY A 78 -9.56 9.39 2.19
CA GLY A 78 -9.33 10.79 2.55
C GLY A 78 -7.86 11.23 2.52
N ILE A 79 -6.91 10.28 2.53
CA ILE A 79 -5.46 10.56 2.61
C ILE A 79 -4.67 10.10 1.37
N ILE A 80 -5.26 9.24 0.53
CA ILE A 80 -4.65 8.76 -0.71
C ILE A 80 -4.51 9.90 -1.72
N GLU A 81 -3.38 9.92 -2.44
CA GLU A 81 -3.23 10.69 -3.67
C GLU A 81 -3.76 9.87 -4.86
N PRO A 82 -4.80 10.33 -5.56
CA PRO A 82 -5.37 9.60 -6.68
C PRO A 82 -4.37 9.52 -7.84
N VAL A 83 -4.26 8.34 -8.43
CA VAL A 83 -3.40 8.06 -9.58
C VAL A 83 -4.29 7.79 -10.78
N THR A 84 -4.29 8.72 -11.74
CA THR A 84 -4.92 8.52 -13.03
C THR A 84 -4.04 7.60 -13.86
N THR A 85 -4.58 6.47 -14.28
CA THR A 85 -3.90 5.57 -15.21
C THR A 85 -4.16 6.06 -16.64
N HIS A 86 -3.11 6.55 -17.29
CA HIS A 86 -3.22 7.10 -18.65
C HIS A 86 -2.99 6.05 -19.75
N TYR A 87 -2.37 4.91 -19.38
CA TYR A 87 -2.05 3.83 -20.29
C TYR A 87 -2.18 2.48 -19.56
N GLN A 88 -3.11 1.64 -20.01
CA GLN A 88 -3.10 0.21 -19.69
C GLN A 88 -1.99 -0.43 -20.51
N TRP A 89 -0.88 -0.79 -19.87
CA TRP A 89 0.17 -1.53 -20.55
C TRP A 89 -0.30 -2.95 -20.86
N ARG A 90 0.21 -3.53 -21.96
CA ARG A 90 -0.03 -4.96 -22.25
C ARG A 90 0.54 -5.80 -21.11
N PRO A 91 -0.13 -6.89 -20.69
CA PRO A 91 0.25 -7.65 -19.51
C PRO A 91 1.75 -7.97 -19.45
N GLN A 92 2.47 -7.37 -18.50
CA GLN A 92 3.91 -7.65 -18.26
C GLN A 92 4.11 -8.63 -17.11
N LEU A 93 3.13 -8.75 -16.22
CA LEU A 93 3.15 -9.61 -15.05
C LEU A 93 2.25 -10.83 -15.24
N ARG A 94 2.54 -11.89 -14.49
CA ARG A 94 1.75 -13.13 -14.53
C ARG A 94 0.45 -13.00 -13.74
N ASP A 95 0.45 -12.17 -12.71
CA ASP A 95 -0.71 -11.91 -11.85
C ASP A 95 -1.29 -10.51 -12.17
N PRO A 96 -2.58 -10.43 -12.56
CA PRO A 96 -3.27 -9.16 -12.75
C PRO A 96 -3.24 -8.25 -11.52
N ALA A 97 -3.20 -8.79 -10.30
CA ALA A 97 -3.12 -8.00 -9.07
C ALA A 97 -1.78 -7.25 -8.97
N ASP A 98 -0.68 -7.95 -9.24
CA ASP A 98 0.66 -7.35 -9.26
C ASP A 98 0.77 -6.29 -10.36
N GLU A 99 0.10 -6.52 -11.50
CA GLU A 99 0.06 -5.57 -12.61
C GLU A 99 -0.61 -4.25 -12.23
N MET A 100 -1.76 -4.30 -11.54
CA MET A 100 -2.43 -3.09 -11.07
C MET A 100 -1.56 -2.26 -10.12
N VAL A 101 -0.82 -2.93 -9.23
CA VAL A 101 0.11 -2.27 -8.30
C VAL A 101 1.27 -1.62 -9.06
N LEU A 102 1.86 -2.33 -10.03
CA LEU A 102 2.96 -1.81 -10.84
C LEU A 102 2.50 -0.63 -11.72
N GLU A 103 1.34 -0.74 -12.35
CA GLU A 103 0.76 0.32 -13.19
C GLU A 103 0.50 1.59 -12.36
N ALA A 104 -0.10 1.44 -11.17
CA ALA A 104 -0.31 2.55 -10.25
C ALA A 104 1.03 3.19 -9.85
N ALA A 105 2.05 2.38 -9.53
CA ALA A 105 3.37 2.89 -9.16
C ALA A 105 4.05 3.68 -10.28
N ALA A 106 3.98 3.17 -11.51
CA ALA A 106 4.55 3.81 -12.68
C ALA A 106 3.86 5.15 -12.99
N ASN A 107 2.52 5.16 -13.04
CA ASN A 107 1.76 6.39 -13.32
C ASN A 107 1.90 7.43 -12.18
N ALA A 108 2.05 6.98 -10.93
CA ALA A 108 2.25 7.87 -9.79
C ALA A 108 3.65 8.50 -9.72
N GLN A 109 4.61 8.00 -10.50
CA GLN A 109 6.04 8.18 -10.31
C GLN A 109 6.43 7.88 -8.86
N ALA A 110 6.00 6.73 -8.37
CA ALA A 110 6.22 6.31 -6.99
C ALA A 110 7.72 6.15 -6.70
N HIS A 111 8.12 6.52 -5.50
CA HIS A 111 9.49 6.32 -5.02
C HIS A 111 9.74 4.87 -4.57
N ALA A 112 8.69 4.07 -4.30
CA ALA A 112 8.77 2.62 -4.15
C ALA A 112 7.38 1.95 -4.22
N ILE A 113 7.38 0.65 -4.54
CA ILE A 113 6.28 -0.28 -4.27
C ILE A 113 6.57 -0.95 -2.93
N VAL A 114 5.55 -1.07 -2.06
CA VAL A 114 5.67 -1.78 -0.78
C VAL A 114 4.87 -3.07 -0.82
N THR A 115 5.54 -4.22 -0.65
CA THR A 115 4.92 -5.55 -0.74
C THR A 115 5.73 -6.59 0.04
N TYR A 116 5.07 -7.68 0.47
CA TYR A 116 5.77 -8.89 0.92
C TYR A 116 6.20 -9.81 -0.25
N ASN A 117 5.63 -9.64 -1.44
CA ASN A 117 5.87 -10.46 -2.64
C ASN A 117 7.01 -9.91 -3.50
N LEU A 118 8.17 -9.62 -2.89
CA LEU A 118 9.28 -8.89 -3.53
C LEU A 118 9.74 -9.47 -4.88
N ARG A 119 9.63 -10.80 -5.05
CA ARG A 119 10.10 -11.51 -6.25
C ARG A 119 9.17 -11.32 -7.44
N ASP A 120 7.89 -11.08 -7.18
CA ASP A 120 6.86 -11.04 -8.22
C ASP A 120 6.91 -9.69 -8.97
N PHE A 121 7.42 -8.64 -8.32
CA PHE A 121 7.60 -7.31 -8.89
C PHE A 121 8.96 -7.08 -9.60
N GLY A 122 9.57 -8.14 -10.14
CA GLY A 122 10.81 -8.02 -10.93
C GLY A 122 10.77 -6.93 -12.04
N PRO A 123 9.67 -6.80 -12.80
CA PRO A 123 9.52 -5.74 -13.82
C PRO A 123 9.57 -4.30 -13.31
N ALA A 124 9.35 -4.04 -12.00
CA ALA A 124 9.44 -2.70 -11.42
C ALA A 124 10.81 -2.04 -11.65
N ARG A 125 11.86 -2.86 -11.79
CA ARG A 125 13.23 -2.40 -12.12
C ARG A 125 13.28 -1.64 -13.45
N LEU A 126 12.46 -1.99 -14.44
CA LEU A 126 12.41 -1.30 -15.74
C LEU A 126 11.94 0.16 -15.61
N PHE A 127 11.18 0.46 -14.56
CA PHE A 127 10.68 1.79 -14.25
C PHE A 127 11.54 2.54 -13.23
N GLY A 128 12.64 1.92 -12.77
CA GLY A 128 13.49 2.48 -11.72
C GLY A 128 12.79 2.56 -10.36
N ILE A 129 11.73 1.78 -10.14
CA ILE A 129 10.94 1.79 -8.90
C ILE A 129 11.46 0.68 -7.98
N PRO A 130 12.02 1.03 -6.81
CA PRO A 130 12.40 0.06 -5.78
C PRO A 130 11.17 -0.71 -5.28
N VAL A 131 11.35 -2.00 -4.99
CA VAL A 131 10.35 -2.86 -4.34
C VAL A 131 10.87 -3.19 -2.96
N LEU A 132 10.12 -2.84 -1.93
CA LEU A 132 10.53 -2.93 -0.53
C LEU A 132 9.46 -3.63 0.29
N ASN A 133 9.85 -4.35 1.34
CA ASN A 133 8.91 -4.70 2.40
C ASN A 133 8.77 -3.53 3.39
N PRO A 134 7.84 -3.58 4.35
CA PRO A 134 7.67 -2.51 5.32
C PRO A 134 8.95 -2.15 6.07
N GLU A 135 9.69 -3.13 6.60
CA GLU A 135 10.93 -2.92 7.35
C GLU A 135 12.01 -2.22 6.51
N GLN A 136 12.17 -2.65 5.26
CA GLN A 136 13.06 -2.04 4.29
C GLN A 136 12.62 -0.62 3.96
N THR A 137 11.32 -0.35 3.90
CA THR A 137 10.77 0.99 3.65
C THR A 137 11.15 1.95 4.77
N PHE A 138 11.03 1.53 6.03
CA PHE A 138 11.49 2.31 7.18
C PHE A 138 12.98 2.65 7.09
N GLN A 139 13.82 1.66 6.78
CA GLN A 139 15.26 1.86 6.65
C GLN A 139 15.62 2.76 5.46
N HIS A 140 15.03 2.50 4.30
CA HIS A 140 15.33 3.18 3.04
C HIS A 140 15.02 4.68 3.11
N PHE A 141 13.86 5.03 3.67
CA PHE A 141 13.42 6.42 3.80
C PHE A 141 13.75 7.05 5.15
N ARG A 142 14.49 6.34 6.02
CA ARG A 142 14.86 6.77 7.38
C ARG A 142 13.65 7.25 8.19
N LEU A 143 12.55 6.51 8.10
CA LEU A 143 11.30 6.81 8.78
C LEU A 143 11.37 6.36 10.24
N THR A 144 10.70 7.07 11.12
CA THR A 144 10.57 6.71 12.54
C THR A 144 9.12 6.76 12.95
N VAL A 145 8.67 5.76 13.70
CA VAL A 145 7.32 5.76 14.29
C VAL A 145 7.34 6.72 15.48
N THR A 146 6.73 7.88 15.32
CA THR A 146 6.34 8.69 16.48
C THR A 146 5.20 7.95 17.16
N ARG A 147 5.48 7.27 18.28
CA ARG A 147 4.42 6.73 19.12
C ARG A 147 3.67 7.92 19.69
N SER A 148 2.46 8.18 19.18
CA SER A 148 1.51 9.08 19.84
C SER A 148 1.21 8.47 21.20
N THR A 149 1.62 9.14 22.27
CA THR A 149 1.38 8.73 23.66
C THR A 149 0.03 9.21 24.17
N GLU A 150 -1.01 9.20 23.33
CA GLU A 150 -2.36 9.53 23.79
C GLU A 150 -3.23 8.26 23.78
N PRO A 151 -3.83 7.92 24.93
CA PRO A 151 -4.68 6.75 25.11
C PRO A 151 -6.02 6.85 24.38
#